data_AF-A0A2G9THK1-F1
#
_entry.id   AF-A0A2G9THK1-F1
#
_cell.length_a   1.000
_cell.length_b   1.000
_cell.length_c   1.000
_cell.angle_alpha   90.00
_cell.angle_beta   90.00
_cell.angle_gamma   90.00
#
_symmetry.space_group_name_H-M   'P 1'
#
loop_
_entity.id
_entity.type
_entity.pdbx_description
1 polymer ?
#
loop_
_entity_poly.entity_id
_entity_poly.type
_entity_poly.pdbx_seq_one_letter_code
_entity_poly.pdbx_strand_id
1 'polypeptide(L)'
;RAGSSADAIKITRERKIDLTERGTTRRVFQCLVVGAKDTGKSVFMQSLVGRGLLDATHAGRRHYPYVINRVKVKEEIKYLLLREIGVASGPIFEQLATMAVYPHLRRVYYLHDSNLLQKITFGAALAALAGFLVFKNL
;
A
#
# COMPACT_ATOMS: atom_id res chain seq x y z
N ARG A 1 -5.12 2.47 43.15
CA ARG A 1 -4.08 2.25 42.12
C ARG A 1 -4.67 2.71 40.81
N ALA A 2 -4.09 3.75 40.19
CA ALA A 2 -4.51 4.25 38.90
C ALA A 2 -4.36 3.13 37.85
N GLY A 3 -5.38 2.97 36.99
CA GLY A 3 -5.44 1.95 35.96
C GLY A 3 -4.26 2.04 34.98
N SER A 4 -3.88 0.89 34.43
CA SER A 4 -2.75 0.79 33.52
C SER A 4 -3.07 1.54 32.22
N SER A 5 -2.06 2.11 31.54
CA SER A 5 -2.25 2.74 30.23
C SER A 5 -2.83 1.77 29.18
N ALA A 6 -2.71 0.46 29.43
CA ALA A 6 -3.33 -0.59 28.62
C ALA A 6 -4.88 -0.52 28.65
N ASP A 7 -5.48 -0.06 29.76
CA ASP A 7 -6.94 0.03 29.91
C ASP A 7 -7.55 1.08 28.95
N ALA A 8 -6.74 2.02 28.46
CA ALA A 8 -7.15 3.01 27.47
C ALA A 8 -7.16 2.46 26.02
N ILE A 9 -6.61 1.27 25.78
CA ILE A 9 -6.43 0.70 24.45
C ILE A 9 -7.44 -0.42 24.20
N LYS A 10 -8.40 -0.16 23.32
CA LYS A 10 -9.35 -1.18 22.86
C LYS A 10 -8.80 -1.92 21.65
N ILE A 11 -8.42 -3.19 21.84
CA ILE A 11 -8.05 -4.08 20.73
C ILE A 11 -9.33 -4.55 20.02
N THR A 12 -9.37 -4.40 18.70
CA THR A 12 -10.48 -4.89 17.88
C THR A 12 -10.20 -6.30 17.39
N ARG A 13 -11.25 -7.10 17.19
CA ARG A 13 -11.15 -8.44 16.60
C ARG A 13 -10.59 -8.44 15.18
N GLU A 14 -10.30 -9.63 14.66
CA GLU A 14 -9.75 -9.80 13.31
C GLU A 14 -10.66 -9.29 12.19
N ARG A 15 -10.05 -8.78 11.11
CA ARG A 15 -10.79 -8.23 9.96
C ARG A 15 -11.58 -9.28 9.18
N LYS A 16 -11.11 -10.53 9.15
CA LYS A 16 -11.78 -11.61 8.42
C LYS A 16 -13.18 -11.88 8.97
N ILE A 17 -13.33 -11.82 10.29
CA ILE A 17 -14.63 -12.01 10.97
C ILE A 17 -15.62 -10.92 10.53
N ASP A 18 -15.21 -9.65 10.57
CA ASP A 18 -16.05 -8.53 10.13
C ASP A 18 -16.51 -8.67 8.67
N LEU A 19 -15.66 -9.20 7.79
CA LEU A 19 -15.98 -9.43 6.39
C LEU A 19 -16.98 -10.57 6.21
N THR A 20 -16.80 -11.68 6.93
CA THR A 20 -17.71 -12.83 6.89
C THR A 20 -19.09 -12.46 7.43
N GLU A 21 -19.14 -11.75 8.56
CA GLU A 21 -20.39 -11.32 9.21
C GLU A 21 -21.03 -10.08 8.57
N ARG A 22 -20.34 -9.43 7.62
CA ARG A 22 -20.76 -8.17 6.98
C ARG A 22 -21.07 -7.04 7.97
N GLY A 23 -20.38 -7.03 9.11
CA GLY A 23 -20.59 -6.08 10.20
C GLY A 23 -19.30 -5.78 10.94
N THR A 24 -19.13 -4.53 11.38
CA THR A 24 -17.93 -4.13 12.15
C THR A 24 -18.29 -3.14 13.23
N THR A 25 -17.70 -3.32 14.42
CA THR A 25 -17.76 -2.38 15.54
C THR A 25 -16.58 -1.41 15.54
N ARG A 26 -15.71 -1.47 14.51
CA ARG A 26 -14.56 -0.58 14.38
C ARG A 26 -15.01 0.85 14.11
N ARG A 27 -14.30 1.79 14.74
CA ARG A 27 -14.52 3.24 14.56
C ARG A 27 -13.46 3.92 13.71
N VAL A 28 -12.28 3.32 13.54
CA VAL A 28 -11.16 3.88 12.79
C VAL A 28 -10.94 3.06 11.53
N PHE A 29 -10.90 3.73 10.38
CA PHE A 29 -10.73 3.11 9.06
C PHE A 29 -9.56 3.78 8.34
N GLN A 30 -8.63 2.97 7.84
CA GLN A 30 -7.54 3.46 7.00
C GLN A 30 -7.90 3.33 5.53
N CYS A 31 -7.77 4.42 4.78
CA CYS A 31 -7.92 4.47 3.34
C CYS A 31 -6.58 4.87 2.71
N LEU A 32 -6.14 4.10 1.71
CA LEU A 32 -4.93 4.37 0.95
C LEU A 32 -5.30 5.23 -0.25
N VAL A 33 -4.71 6.41 -0.36
CA VAL A 33 -4.88 7.34 -1.48
C VAL A 33 -3.74 7.09 -2.46
N VAL A 34 -4.04 6.33 -3.51
CA VAL A 34 -3.06 5.84 -4.49
C VAL A 34 -3.18 6.65 -5.79
N GLY A 35 -2.07 7.09 -6.36
CA GLY A 35 -2.04 7.79 -7.65
C GLY A 35 -0.64 8.28 -8.03
N ALA A 36 -0.44 8.62 -9.30
CA ALA A 36 0.84 9.08 -9.83
C ALA A 36 1.31 10.39 -9.17
N LYS A 37 2.56 10.79 -9.45
CA LYS A 37 3.08 12.07 -8.97
C LYS A 37 2.19 13.21 -9.49
N ASP A 38 1.98 14.22 -8.65
CA ASP A 38 1.28 15.46 -9.00
C ASP A 38 -0.20 15.30 -9.41
N THR A 39 -0.84 14.15 -9.16
CA THR A 39 -2.29 13.95 -9.41
C THR A 39 -3.21 14.59 -8.35
N GLY A 40 -2.71 15.50 -7.52
CA GLY A 40 -3.50 16.20 -6.51
C GLY A 40 -3.86 15.40 -5.25
N LYS A 41 -3.21 14.25 -4.99
CA LYS A 41 -3.47 13.39 -3.81
C LYS A 41 -3.41 14.14 -2.49
N SER A 42 -2.36 14.94 -2.31
CA SER A 42 -2.16 15.72 -1.08
C SER A 42 -3.26 16.77 -0.90
N VAL A 43 -3.68 17.43 -1.99
CA VAL A 43 -4.78 18.42 -1.98
C VAL A 43 -6.10 17.75 -1.59
N PHE A 44 -6.41 16.59 -2.17
CA PHE A 44 -7.56 15.78 -1.79
C PHE A 44 -7.54 15.44 -0.30
N MET A 45 -6.39 15.00 0.23
CA MET A 45 -6.26 14.69 1.65
C MET A 45 -6.44 15.93 2.54
N GLN A 46 -5.84 17.07 2.18
CA GLN A 46 -6.00 18.31 2.95
C GLN A 46 -7.44 18.82 2.96
N SER A 47 -8.18 18.62 1.87
CA SER A 47 -9.61 19.00 1.80
C SER A 47 -10.46 18.31 2.86
N LEU A 48 -10.11 17.08 3.26
CA LEU A 48 -10.82 16.33 4.29
C LEU A 48 -10.74 17.03 5.67
N VAL A 49 -9.70 17.82 5.95
CA VAL A 49 -9.54 18.58 7.21
C VAL A 49 -10.10 20.00 7.08
N GLY A 50 -10.73 20.34 5.95
CA GLY A 50 -11.27 21.67 5.69
C GLY A 50 -10.21 22.71 5.35
N ARG A 51 -9.01 22.28 4.92
CA ARG A 51 -7.98 23.20 4.42
C ARG A 51 -8.21 23.47 2.93
N GLY A 52 -8.15 24.76 2.56
CA GLY A 52 -8.34 25.19 1.17
C GLY A 52 -7.14 24.86 0.28
N LEU A 53 -7.30 25.07 -1.03
CA LEU A 53 -6.23 24.87 -2.02
C LEU A 53 -4.99 25.73 -1.72
N LEU A 54 -5.20 26.96 -1.25
CA LEU A 54 -4.14 27.91 -0.88
C LEU A 54 -3.37 27.47 0.37
N ASP A 55 -4.05 26.90 1.35
CA ASP A 55 -3.40 26.33 2.55
C ASP A 55 -2.59 25.08 2.21
N ALA A 56 -3.06 24.29 1.23
CA ALA A 56 -2.39 23.10 0.75
C ALA A 56 -1.10 23.43 -0.02
N THR A 57 -1.06 24.52 -0.80
CA THR A 57 0.16 24.98 -1.49
C THR A 57 1.22 25.50 -0.51
N HIS A 58 0.81 26.15 0.59
CA HIS A 58 1.75 26.57 1.64
C HIS A 58 2.30 25.41 2.49
N ALA A 59 1.71 24.22 2.42
CA ALA A 59 2.19 23.02 3.11
C ALA A 59 3.48 22.42 2.52
N GLY A 60 4.03 23.01 1.44
CA GLY A 60 5.24 22.56 0.73
C GLY A 60 6.52 22.40 1.56
N ARG A 61 6.50 22.71 2.87
CA ARG A 61 7.62 22.48 3.79
C ARG A 61 7.41 21.37 4.83
N ARG A 62 6.17 20.89 5.02
CA ARG A 62 5.84 19.78 5.96
C ARG A 62 4.73 18.93 5.38
N HIS A 63 5.06 18.21 4.31
CA HIS A 63 4.15 17.22 3.74
C HIS A 63 4.03 16.02 4.68
N TYR A 64 2.88 15.88 5.34
CA TYR A 64 2.55 14.68 6.11
C TYR A 64 1.79 13.72 5.19
N PRO A 65 2.28 12.48 4.97
CA PRO A 65 1.60 11.50 4.13
C PRO A 65 0.36 10.88 4.80
N TYR A 66 -0.17 11.53 5.84
CA TYR A 66 -1.30 11.08 6.63
C TYR A 66 -2.21 12.25 6.97
N VAL A 67 -3.52 12.00 6.89
CA VAL A 67 -4.57 12.90 7.36
C VAL A 67 -5.60 12.07 8.09
N ILE A 68 -6.07 12.53 9.25
CA ILE A 68 -7.18 11.90 9.96
C ILE A 68 -8.28 12.92 10.22
N ASN A 69 -9.53 12.54 9.98
CA ASN A 69 -10.68 13.33 10.39
C ASN A 69 -11.87 12.44 10.76
N ARG A 70 -12.82 13.03 11.49
CA ARG A 70 -14.12 12.42 11.77
C ARG A 70 -15.05 12.58 10.56
N VAL A 71 -15.77 11.51 10.23
CA VAL A 71 -16.75 11.46 9.14
C VAL A 71 -18.02 10.83 9.69
N LYS A 72 -19.17 11.44 9.36
CA LYS A 72 -20.48 10.88 9.71
C LYS A 72 -20.89 9.85 8.67
N VAL A 73 -21.12 8.61 9.08
CA VAL A 73 -21.60 7.52 8.22
C VAL A 73 -22.89 7.00 8.82
N LYS A 74 -24.01 7.16 8.11
CA LYS A 74 -25.36 6.99 8.66
C LYS A 74 -25.54 7.89 9.89
N GLU A 75 -25.80 7.31 11.05
CA GLU A 75 -25.99 8.01 12.33
C GLU A 75 -24.75 7.95 13.22
N GLU A 76 -23.67 7.30 12.78
CA GLU A 76 -22.45 7.12 13.58
C GLU A 76 -21.30 8.02 13.12
N ILE A 77 -20.52 8.51 14.08
CA ILE A 77 -19.25 9.19 13.82
C ILE A 77 -18.12 8.17 13.82
N LYS A 78 -17.41 8.11 12.68
CA LYS A 78 -16.23 7.27 12.43
C LYS A 78 -15.02 8.14 12.14
N TYR A 79 -13.82 7.61 12.34
CA TYR A 79 -12.56 8.26 12.00
C TYR A 79 -12.00 7.65 10.73
N LEU A 80 -11.68 8.50 9.76
CA LEU A 80 -11.07 8.11 8.49
C LEU A 80 -9.62 8.61 8.49
N LEU A 81 -8.67 7.68 8.42
CA LEU A 81 -7.24 7.92 8.24
C LEU A 81 -6.90 7.75 6.76
N LEU A 82 -6.64 8.85 6.07
CA LEU A 82 -6.10 8.84 4.72
C LEU A 82 -4.57 8.72 4.79
N ARG A 83 -4.00 7.83 3.99
CA ARG A 83 -2.56 7.67 3.80
C ARG A 83 -2.22 7.87 2.32
N GLU A 84 -1.34 8.80 2.03
CA GLU A 84 -0.85 8.99 0.66
C GLU A 84 0.11 7.87 0.28
N ILE A 85 -0.10 7.30 -0.91
CA ILE A 85 0.75 6.27 -1.52
C ILE A 85 1.02 6.69 -2.97
N GLY A 86 2.30 6.77 -3.36
CA GLY A 86 2.66 7.07 -4.76
C GLY A 86 3.72 8.14 -4.91
N VAL A 87 4.91 7.91 -4.35
CA VAL A 87 6.13 8.37 -5.03
C VAL A 87 6.27 7.47 -6.25
N ALA A 88 6.28 8.05 -7.45
CA ALA A 88 6.04 7.38 -8.74
C ALA A 88 6.94 6.16 -9.06
N SER A 89 7.95 5.87 -8.25
CA SER A 89 8.91 4.77 -8.43
C SER A 89 8.85 3.70 -7.33
N GLY A 90 7.83 3.74 -6.47
CA GLY A 90 7.71 2.77 -5.37
C GLY A 90 7.12 1.43 -5.85
N PRO A 91 7.74 0.28 -5.58
CA PRO A 91 7.21 -1.04 -5.96
C PRO A 91 5.80 -1.30 -5.38
N ILE A 92 5.47 -0.65 -4.26
CA ILE A 92 4.13 -0.68 -3.65
C ILE A 92 3.06 -0.03 -4.55
N PHE A 93 3.38 1.05 -5.25
CA PHE A 93 2.43 1.69 -6.17
C PHE A 93 2.15 0.77 -7.35
N GLU A 94 3.19 0.20 -7.97
CA GLU A 94 3.05 -0.78 -9.04
C GLU A 94 2.25 -1.99 -8.59
N GLN A 95 2.52 -2.49 -7.38
CA GLN A 95 1.79 -3.61 -6.80
C GLN A 95 0.30 -3.31 -6.64
N LEU A 96 -0.04 -2.15 -6.03
CA LEU A 96 -1.42 -1.75 -5.81
C LEU A 96 -2.16 -1.42 -7.11
N ALA A 97 -1.50 -0.75 -8.06
CA ALA A 97 -2.05 -0.48 -9.38
C ALA A 97 -2.32 -1.78 -10.13
N THR A 98 -1.38 -2.73 -10.11
CA THR A 98 -1.55 -4.06 -10.72
C THR A 98 -2.70 -4.84 -10.07
N MET A 99 -2.84 -4.79 -8.74
CA MET A 99 -3.99 -5.38 -8.03
C MET A 99 -5.33 -4.78 -8.44
N ALA A 100 -5.37 -3.47 -8.66
CA ALA A 100 -6.57 -2.76 -9.06
C ALA A 100 -6.97 -3.03 -10.51
N VAL A 101 -5.98 -3.08 -11.41
CA VAL A 101 -6.19 -3.37 -12.84
C VAL A 101 -6.51 -4.86 -13.08
N TYR A 102 -5.87 -5.75 -12.33
CA TYR A 102 -6.02 -7.21 -12.48
C TYR A 102 -6.38 -7.92 -11.18
N PRO A 103 -7.63 -7.79 -10.69
CA PRO A 103 -8.04 -8.33 -9.39
C PRO A 103 -8.03 -9.87 -9.33
N HIS A 104 -8.02 -10.57 -10.47
CA HIS A 104 -8.00 -12.03 -10.56
C HIS A 104 -6.57 -12.62 -10.45
N LEU A 105 -5.52 -11.84 -10.70
CA LEU A 105 -4.13 -12.29 -10.64
C LEU A 105 -3.57 -12.15 -9.22
N ARG A 106 -4.12 -12.92 -8.28
CA ARG A 106 -3.80 -12.85 -6.84
C ARG A 106 -2.37 -13.28 -6.47
N ARG A 107 -1.57 -13.81 -7.40
CA ARG A 107 -0.31 -14.52 -7.12
C ARG A 107 0.88 -14.14 -8.02
N VAL A 108 0.82 -13.06 -8.80
CA VAL A 108 1.85 -12.69 -9.79
C VAL A 108 2.88 -11.70 -9.21
N TYR A 109 3.33 -11.90 -7.97
CA TYR A 109 4.27 -10.99 -7.29
C TYR A 109 5.73 -11.45 -7.32
N TYR A 110 6.00 -12.65 -7.82
CA TYR A 110 7.34 -13.27 -7.76
C TYR A 110 8.22 -13.05 -9.00
N LEU A 111 7.71 -12.44 -10.07
CA LEU A 111 8.46 -12.33 -11.33
C LEU A 111 9.36 -11.09 -11.44
N HIS A 112 9.29 -10.18 -10.47
CA HIS A 112 10.17 -9.00 -10.44
C HIS A 112 11.41 -9.18 -9.55
N ASP A 113 11.71 -10.42 -9.14
CA ASP A 113 12.99 -10.72 -8.52
C ASP A 113 14.06 -10.78 -9.62
N SER A 114 14.78 -9.66 -9.82
CA SER A 114 15.97 -9.58 -10.66
C SER A 114 16.96 -10.70 -10.35
N ASN A 115 16.97 -11.17 -9.09
CA ASN A 115 17.78 -12.29 -8.62
C ASN A 115 17.39 -13.63 -9.25
N LEU A 116 16.12 -13.88 -9.58
CA LEU A 116 15.67 -15.15 -10.15
C LEU A 116 16.06 -15.25 -11.63
N LEU A 117 15.79 -14.18 -12.40
CA LEU A 117 16.19 -14.10 -13.79
C LEU A 117 17.72 -14.17 -13.92
N GLN A 118 18.47 -13.45 -13.07
CA GLN A 118 19.93 -13.57 -13.05
C GLN A 118 20.39 -15.01 -12.78
N LYS A 119 19.82 -15.70 -11.77
CA LYS A 119 20.16 -17.10 -11.49
C LYS A 119 19.88 -18.03 -12.67
N ILE A 120 18.77 -17.83 -13.37
CA ILE A 120 18.40 -18.62 -14.56
C ILE A 120 19.39 -18.35 -15.71
N THR A 121 19.75 -17.08 -15.96
CA THR A 121 20.71 -16.73 -17.02
C THR A 121 22.10 -17.28 -16.73
N PHE A 122 22.58 -17.19 -15.48
CA PHE A 122 23.86 -17.79 -15.08
C PHE A 122 23.85 -19.31 -15.21
N GLY A 123 22.76 -19.97 -14.81
CA GLY A 123 22.60 -21.42 -14.97
C GLY A 123 22.60 -21.87 -16.44
N ALA A 124 21.87 -21.15 -17.30
CA ALA A 124 21.81 -21.44 -18.73
C ALA A 124 23.17 -21.23 -19.42
N ALA A 125 23.90 -20.17 -19.06
CA ALA A 125 25.23 -19.90 -19.60
C ALA A 125 26.25 -20.99 -19.22
N LEU A 126 26.24 -21.46 -17.97
CA LEU A 126 27.09 -22.57 -17.52
C LEU A 126 26.78 -23.88 -18.25
N ALA A 127 25.49 -24.21 -18.42
CA ALA A 127 25.08 -25.40 -19.14
C ALA A 127 25.48 -25.35 -20.63
N ALA A 128 25.34 -24.19 -21.28
CA ALA A 128 25.75 -23.99 -22.66
C ALA A 128 27.27 -24.12 -22.83
N LEU A 129 28.08 -23.56 -21.91
CA LEU A 129 29.54 -23.72 -21.93
C LEU A 129 29.98 -25.17 -21.72
N ALA A 130 29.36 -25.87 -20.75
CA ALA A 130 29.64 -27.28 -20.53
C ALA A 130 29.27 -28.13 -21.76
N GLY A 131 28.11 -27.89 -22.36
CA GLY A 131 27.69 -28.55 -23.60
C GLY A 131 28.63 -28.29 -24.77
N PHE A 132 29.09 -27.04 -24.94
CA PHE A 132 30.05 -26.67 -25.98
C PHE A 132 31.40 -27.36 -25.79
N LEU A 133 31.91 -27.45 -24.56
CA LEU A 133 33.17 -28.15 -24.26
C LEU A 133 33.07 -29.65 -24.50
N VAL A 134 31.95 -30.28 -24.16
CA VAL A 134 31.71 -31.70 -24.45
C VAL A 134 31.63 -31.94 -25.95
N PHE A 135 30.93 -31.09 -26.70
CA PHE A 135 30.81 -31.21 -28.16
C PHE A 135 32.16 -31.02 -28.87
N LYS A 136 33.05 -30.18 -28.34
CA LYS A 136 34.37 -29.91 -28.93
C LYS A 136 35.44 -30.95 -28.58
N ASN A 137 35.21 -31.75 -27.53
CA ASN A 137 36.07 -32.87 -27.11
C ASN A 137 35.59 -34.25 -27.61
N LEU A 138 34.51 -34.28 -28.39
CA LEU A 138 34.07 -35.41 -29.23
C LEU A 138 34.57 -35.19 -30.67
#